data_AF-A0A9X3CZR1-F1
#
_entry.id   AF-A0A9X3CZR1-F1
#
_cell.length_a   1.000
_cell.length_b   1.000
_cell.length_c   1.000
_cell.angle_alpha   90.00
_cell.angle_beta   90.00
_cell.angle_gamma   90.00
#
_symmetry.space_group_name_H-M   'P 1'
#
loop_
_entity.id
_entity.type
_entity.pdbx_description
1 polymer ?
#
loop_
_entity_poly.entity_id
_entity_poly.type
_entity_poly.pdbx_seq_one_letter_code
_entity_poly.pdbx_strand_id
1 'polypeptide(L)' 'LPDEVRFEPNGFSETTFNTLQQKGYNIEVGESTIIGKVDAILVLPTGKLEAGADPRGDDAAAGF' A
#
# COMPACT_ATOMS: atom_id res chain seq x y z
N LEU A 1 11.15 -16.64 -13.28
CA LEU A 1 10.94 -15.21 -12.91
C LEU A 1 10.81 -15.18 -11.38
N PRO A 2 10.85 -14.06 -10.64
CA PRO A 2 10.68 -14.20 -9.19
C PRO A 2 9.24 -14.66 -8.98
N ASP A 3 9.09 -15.92 -8.61
CA ASP A 3 7.81 -16.62 -8.57
C ASP A 3 7.02 -16.23 -7.32
N GLU A 4 7.24 -15.05 -6.73
CA GLU A 4 6.73 -14.67 -5.40
C GLU A 4 6.34 -13.18 -5.33
N VAL A 5 5.15 -12.92 -4.80
CA VAL A 5 4.60 -11.58 -4.56
C VAL A 5 4.29 -11.45 -3.08
N ARG A 6 4.86 -10.43 -2.44
CA ARG A 6 4.68 -10.11 -1.02
C ARG A 6 3.57 -9.09 -0.81
N PHE A 7 2.72 -9.34 0.19
CA PHE A 7 1.62 -8.47 0.57
C PHE A 7 1.66 -8.14 2.06
N GLU A 8 1.24 -6.91 2.38
CA GLU A 8 0.89 -6.53 3.74
C GLU A 8 -0.42 -7.22 4.17
N PRO A 9 -0.60 -7.46 5.48
CA PRO A 9 -1.81 -8.09 5.99
C PRO A 9 -3.02 -7.17 5.76
N ASN A 10 -4.20 -7.77 5.55
CA ASN A 10 -5.48 -7.08 5.45
C ASN A 10 -5.62 -6.04 4.30
N GLY A 11 -4.71 -6.04 3.32
CA GLY A 11 -4.75 -5.09 2.18
C GLY A 11 -5.61 -5.53 0.99
N PHE A 12 -5.77 -6.84 0.77
CA PHE A 12 -6.45 -7.40 -0.40
C PHE A 12 -7.36 -8.58 -0.04
N SER A 13 -8.34 -8.85 -0.91
CA SER A 13 -9.29 -9.96 -0.74
C SER A 13 -8.73 -11.30 -1.21
N GLU A 14 -9.29 -12.40 -0.69
CA GLU A 14 -8.97 -13.76 -1.13
C GLU A 14 -9.19 -13.96 -2.64
N THR A 15 -10.22 -13.33 -3.22
CA THR A 15 -10.47 -13.41 -4.67
C THR A 15 -9.30 -12.88 -5.50
N THR A 16 -8.67 -11.79 -5.05
CA THR A 16 -7.47 -11.23 -5.70
C THR A 16 -6.31 -12.21 -5.60
N PHE A 17 -6.09 -12.82 -4.43
CA PHE A 17 -5.04 -13.81 -4.24
C PHE A 17 -5.23 -15.04 -5.12
N ASN A 18 -6.45 -15.58 -5.17
CA ASN A 18 -6.79 -16.72 -6.02
C ASN A 18 -6.52 -16.43 -7.51
N THR A 19 -6.84 -15.22 -7.97
CA THR A 19 -6.60 -14.81 -9.36
C THR A 19 -5.11 -14.76 -9.70
N LEU A 20 -4.28 -14.31 -8.77
CA LEU A 20 -2.82 -14.25 -8.94
C LEU A 20 -2.19 -15.64 -8.88
N GLN A 21 -2.63 -16.50 -7.98
CA GLN A 21 -2.18 -17.89 -7.93
C GLN A 21 -2.50 -18.66 -9.21
N GLN A 22 -3.70 -18.44 -9.79
CA GLN A 22 -4.06 -19.03 -11.10
C GLN A 22 -3.17 -18.55 -12.25
N LYS A 23 -2.55 -17.38 -12.12
CA LYS A 23 -1.57 -16.84 -13.09
C LYS A 23 -0.15 -17.37 -12.85
N GLY A 24 0.06 -18.20 -11.81
CA GLY A 24 1.34 -18.83 -11.50
C GLY A 24 2.22 -18.06 -10.50
N TYR A 25 1.67 -17.06 -9.79
CA TYR A 25 2.42 -16.34 -8.76
C TYR A 25 2.30 -17.05 -7.40
N ASN A 26 3.41 -17.24 -6.68
CA ASN A 26 3.36 -17.57 -5.25
C ASN A 26 3.06 -16.29 -4.46
N ILE A 27 2.25 -16.41 -3.42
CA ILE A 27 1.81 -15.28 -2.60
C ILE A 27 2.34 -15.47 -1.20
N GLU A 28 3.06 -14.48 -0.70
CA GLU A 28 3.51 -14.41 0.67
C GLU A 28 2.78 -13.25 1.36
N VAL A 29 1.83 -13.59 2.23
CA VAL A 29 1.21 -12.62 3.15
C VAL A 29 1.91 -12.78 4.48
N GLY A 30 2.83 -11.87 4.78
CA GLY A 30 3.59 -11.91 6.02
C GLY A 30 3.06 -10.91 7.04
N GLU A 31 3.27 -11.18 8.33
CA GLU A 31 3.27 -10.17 9.42
C GLU A 31 4.46 -9.18 9.30
N SER A 32 5.06 -9.10 8.11
CA SER A 32 6.35 -8.46 7.85
C SER A 32 6.21 -6.96 7.75
N THR A 33 7.13 -6.28 8.44
CA THR A 33 7.62 -4.90 8.27
C THR A 33 6.90 -4.07 7.21
N ILE A 34 6.21 -3.02 7.67
CA ILE A 34 5.60 -1.95 6.85
C ILE A 34 6.46 -1.74 5.59
N ILE A 35 5.90 -2.09 4.42
CA ILE A 35 6.67 -2.17 3.17
C ILE A 35 7.05 -0.76 2.68
N GLY A 36 6.38 0.28 3.21
CA GLY A 36 6.79 1.67 3.10
C GLY A 36 5.99 2.59 4.02
N LYS A 37 6.60 3.69 4.46
CA LYS A 37 5.97 4.80 5.19
C LYS A 37 6.01 6.03 4.27
N VAL A 38 4.85 6.58 3.91
CA VAL A 38 4.76 7.66 2.91
C VAL A 38 4.16 8.94 3.49
N ASP A 39 4.91 10.03 3.40
CA ASP A 39 4.39 11.40 3.51
C ASP A 39 4.30 12.02 2.11
N ALA A 40 3.14 12.52 1.73
CA ALA A 40 2.88 13.04 0.40
C ALA A 40 2.01 14.29 0.40
N ILE A 41 2.15 15.09 -0.66
CA ILE A 41 1.29 16.24 -0.94
C ILE A 41 0.70 16.08 -2.35
N LEU A 42 -0.62 16.17 -2.46
CA LEU A 42 -1.34 16.23 -3.73
C LEU A 42 -1.63 17.69 -4.10
N VAL A 43 -1.26 18.10 -5.31
CA VAL A 43 -1.65 19.39 -5.89
C VAL A 43 -2.97 19.19 -6.65
N LEU A 44 -4.04 19.84 -6.19
CA LEU A 44 -5.34 19.78 -6.83
C LEU A 44 -5.34 20.59 -8.14
N PRO A 45 -6.27 20.30 -9.08
CA PRO A 45 -6.44 21.10 -10.29
C PRO A 45 -6.71 22.59 -10.01
N THR A 46 -7.22 22.90 -8.82
CA THR A 46 -7.45 24.27 -8.32
C THR A 46 -6.18 24.97 -7.84
N GLY A 47 -5.04 24.27 -7.78
CA GLY A 47 -3.77 24.75 -7.21
C GLY A 47 -3.67 24.63 -5.70
N LYS A 48 -4.71 24.15 -5.01
CA LYS A 48 -4.68 23.86 -3.56
C LYS A 48 -3.87 22.59 -3.26
N LEU A 49 -3.38 22.48 -2.03
CA LEU A 49 -2.56 21.36 -1.57
C LEU A 49 -3.35 20.50 -0.57
N GLU A 50 -3.23 19.18 -0.71
CA GLU A 50 -3.73 18.20 0.27
C GLU A 50 -2.55 17.38 0.78
N ALA A 51 -2.33 17.37 2.09
CA ALA A 51 -1.28 16.57 2.73
C ALA A 51 -1.84 15.20 3.15
N GLY A 52 -1.05 14.15 2.96
CA GLY A 52 -1.34 12.80 3.39
C GLY A 52 -0.14 12.22 4.13
N ALA A 53 -0.39 11.69 5.33
CA ALA A 53 0.59 10.96 6.13
C ALA A 53 0.16 9.50 6.24
N ASP A 54 1.13 8.61 6.31
CA ASP A 54 0.87 7.18 6.34
C ASP A 54 0.24 6.75 7.66
N PRO A 55 -0.94 6.09 7.67
CA PRO A 55 -1.60 5.66 8.90
C PRO A 55 -0.85 4.53 9.62
N ARG A 56 0.10 3.86 8.95
CA ARG A 56 0.95 2.84 9.56
C ARG A 56 2.06 3.47 10.43
N GLY A 57 2.30 4.77 10.27
CA GLY A 57 3.24 5.56 11.03
C GLY A 57 2.63 6.33 12.19
N ASP A 58 3.48 7.03 12.91
CA ASP A 58 3.14 8.06 13.90
C ASP A 58 3.12 9.49 13.30
N ASP A 59 3.16 9.60 11.96
CA ASP A 59 3.20 10.87 11.24
C ASP A 59 1.81 11.52 11.17
N ALA A 60 1.78 12.82 10.94
CA ALA A 60 0.56 13.59 10.79
C ALA A 60 0.66 14.58 9.63
N ALA A 61 -0.43 14.71 8.88
CA ALA A 61 -0.60 15.72 7.83
C ALA A 61 -1.30 16.96 8.40
N ALA A 62 -0.78 18.15 8.08
CA ALA A 62 -1.36 19.43 8.50
C ALA A 62 -1.31 20.46 7.35
N GLY A 63 -2.24 21.41 7.32
CA GLY A 63 -2.35 22.46 6.29
C GLY A 63 -3.22 23.65 6.73
N PHE A 64 -3.28 24.69 5.88
CA PHE A 64 -4.05 25.93 6.09
C PHE A 64 -4.66 26.46 4.78
#